data_AF-A0A6J4PYL5-F1
#
_entry.id   AF-A0A6J4PYL5-F1
#
_cell.length_a   1.000
_cell.length_b   1.000
_cell.length_c   1.000
_cell.angle_alpha   90.00
_cell.angle_beta   90.00
_cell.angle_gamma   90.00
#
_symmetry.space_group_name_H-M   'P 1'
#
loop_
_entity.id
_entity.type
_entity.pdbx_description
1 polymer ?
#
loop_
_entity_poly.entity_id
_entity_poly.type
_entity_poly.pdbx_seq_one_letter_code
_entity_poly.pdbx_strand_id
1 'polypeptide(L)'
;MHNNSPEQMPVLFAPSKPPRAQREKLEGGKRFKLKTDFDPAGDQPTAIAELSKGIVDGEQNQVLLGATGTGKTFTMAKIIEETQRPAIILAPNKTLAAQLYGEFK
;
A
#
# COMPACT_ATOMS: atom_id res chain seq x y z
N MET A 1 -10.17 -2.04 53.48
CA MET A 1 -8.76 -2.14 53.06
C MET A 1 -8.73 -3.07 51.85
N HIS A 2 -8.81 -2.54 50.64
CA HIS A 2 -8.71 -3.34 49.41
C HIS A 2 -7.25 -3.31 48.96
N ASN A 3 -6.64 -4.50 48.90
CA ASN A 3 -5.24 -4.68 48.59
C ASN A 3 -5.04 -4.56 47.06
N ASN A 4 -4.46 -3.46 46.59
CA ASN A 4 -4.06 -3.29 45.19
C ASN A 4 -2.65 -3.87 44.98
N SER A 5 -2.50 -5.19 45.10
CA SER A 5 -1.27 -5.87 44.67
C SER A 5 -1.30 -6.04 43.14
N PRO A 6 -0.25 -5.61 42.41
CA PRO A 6 -0.18 -5.75 40.95
C PRO A 6 -0.16 -7.21 40.45
N GLU A 7 -0.01 -8.17 41.35
CA GLU A 7 -0.02 -9.61 41.08
C GLU A 7 -1.40 -10.17 40.69
N GLN A 8 -2.49 -9.43 40.95
CA GLN A 8 -3.87 -9.88 40.66
C GLN A 8 -4.44 -9.35 39.35
N MET A 9 -3.63 -8.71 38.49
CA MET A 9 -4.10 -8.33 37.15
C MET A 9 -4.05 -9.56 36.22
N PRO A 10 -5.18 -9.99 35.62
CA PRO A 10 -5.13 -11.02 34.59
C PRO A 10 -4.27 -10.48 33.44
N VAL A 11 -3.17 -11.17 33.15
CA VAL A 11 -2.32 -10.82 32.02
C VAL A 11 -3.16 -11.05 30.76
N LEU A 12 -3.67 -9.97 30.19
CA LEU A 12 -4.29 -9.98 28.87
C LEU A 12 -3.19 -10.23 27.84
N PHE A 13 -2.72 -11.48 27.73
CA PHE A 13 -1.94 -11.94 26.59
C PHE A 13 -2.87 -11.97 25.38
N ALA A 14 -3.13 -10.80 24.79
CA ALA A 14 -3.47 -10.78 23.38
C ALA A 14 -2.21 -11.27 22.66
N PRO A 15 -2.26 -12.37 21.89
CA PRO A 15 -1.12 -12.77 21.08
C PRO A 15 -0.72 -11.58 20.21
N SER A 16 0.58 -11.28 20.15
CA SER A 16 1.11 -10.27 19.26
C SER A 16 0.58 -10.58 17.85
N LYS A 17 -0.16 -9.62 17.26
CA LYS A 17 -0.70 -9.80 15.90
C LYS A 17 0.45 -10.28 15.01
N PRO A 18 0.26 -11.33 14.20
CA PRO A 18 1.33 -11.82 13.34
C PRO A 18 1.88 -10.66 12.50
N PRO A 19 3.20 -10.66 12.21
CA PRO A 19 3.81 -9.69 11.30
C PRO A 19 2.93 -9.53 10.07
N ARG A 20 2.73 -8.30 9.57
CA ARG A 20 1.81 -8.03 8.46
C ARG A 20 2.05 -8.94 7.24
N ALA A 21 3.30 -9.38 7.05
CA ALA A 21 3.72 -10.32 6.01
C ALA A 21 3.09 -11.73 6.12
N GLN A 22 2.64 -12.14 7.31
CA GLN A 22 2.07 -13.46 7.58
C GLN A 22 0.52 -13.46 7.64
N ARG A 23 -0.12 -12.32 7.36
CA ARG A 23 -1.58 -12.29 7.29
C ARG A 23 -2.02 -12.85 5.94
N GLU A 24 -2.59 -14.05 5.96
CA GLU A 24 -3.29 -14.57 4.79
C GLU A 24 -4.36 -13.55 4.35
N LYS A 25 -4.43 -13.31 3.04
CA LYS A 25 -5.51 -12.49 2.48
C LYS A 25 -6.82 -13.18 2.85
N LEU A 26 -7.64 -12.50 3.65
CA LEU A 26 -9.00 -12.95 3.96
C LEU A 26 -9.75 -13.05 2.62
N GLU A 27 -9.86 -14.27 2.07
CA GLU A 27 -10.64 -14.77 0.92
C GLU A 27 -10.97 -13.81 -0.26
N GLY A 28 -10.87 -14.32 -1.50
CA GLY A 28 -11.34 -13.62 -2.71
C GLY A 28 -10.30 -12.79 -3.48
N GLY A 29 -9.01 -13.17 -3.40
CA GLY A 29 -7.87 -12.47 -3.98
C GLY A 29 -7.85 -12.37 -5.51
N LYS A 30 -8.71 -11.52 -6.09
CA LYS A 30 -8.59 -11.10 -7.49
C LYS A 30 -7.24 -10.45 -7.71
N ARG A 31 -6.48 -10.95 -8.69
CA ARG A 31 -5.26 -10.29 -9.11
C ARG A 31 -5.60 -8.90 -9.64
N PHE A 32 -4.83 -7.90 -9.22
CA PHE A 32 -4.88 -6.60 -9.86
C PHE A 32 -4.33 -6.76 -11.28
N LYS A 33 -5.08 -6.28 -12.26
CA LYS A 33 -4.67 -6.22 -13.66
C LYS A 33 -5.01 -4.84 -14.18
N LEU A 34 -3.98 -4.05 -14.51
CA LEU A 34 -4.14 -2.74 -15.09
C LEU A 34 -4.64 -2.90 -16.53
N LYS A 35 -5.75 -2.26 -16.84
CA LYS A 35 -6.27 -2.17 -18.21
C LYS A 35 -5.81 -0.86 -18.79
N THR A 36 -4.94 -0.92 -19.80
CA THR A 36 -4.35 0.25 -20.43
C THR A 36 -3.81 -0.14 -21.78
N ASP A 37 -3.87 0.79 -22.74
CA ASP A 37 -3.24 0.65 -24.06
C ASP A 37 -1.84 1.30 -24.08
N PHE A 38 -1.37 1.80 -22.94
CA PHE A 38 -0.10 2.51 -22.81
C PHE A 38 0.93 1.65 -22.07
N ASP A 39 2.15 1.67 -22.58
CA ASP A 39 3.31 1.12 -21.90
C ASP A 39 4.03 2.21 -21.07
N PRO A 40 4.70 1.83 -19.97
CA PRO A 40 5.53 2.76 -19.22
C PRO A 40 6.61 3.39 -20.11
N ALA A 41 6.78 4.70 -19.99
CA ALA A 41 7.72 5.47 -20.82
C ALA A 41 8.55 6.47 -19.99
N GLY A 42 9.64 6.96 -20.58
CA GLY A 42 10.57 7.87 -19.89
C GLY A 42 11.18 7.20 -18.66
N ASP A 43 11.14 7.89 -17.52
CA ASP A 43 11.67 7.39 -16.23
C ASP A 43 10.71 6.46 -15.48
N GLN A 44 9.49 6.25 -15.99
CA GLN A 44 8.49 5.40 -15.33
C GLN A 44 8.95 3.95 -15.13
N PRO A 45 9.57 3.25 -16.12
CA PRO A 45 10.02 1.87 -15.92
C PRO A 45 11.00 1.73 -14.74
N THR A 46 11.95 2.65 -14.64
CA THR A 46 12.94 2.66 -13.55
C THR A 46 12.27 2.91 -12.20
N ALA A 47 11.42 3.93 -12.12
CA ALA A 47 10.71 4.26 -10.88
C ALA A 47 9.79 3.11 -10.41
N ILE A 48 9.13 2.42 -11.33
CA ILE A 48 8.30 1.24 -11.02
C ILE A 48 9.19 0.14 -10.43
N ALA A 49 10.29 -0.22 -11.11
CA ALA A 49 11.17 -1.29 -10.67
C ALA A 49 11.78 -1.03 -9.28
N GLU A 50 12.27 0.19 -9.04
CA GLU A 50 12.89 0.57 -7.76
C GLU A 50 11.88 0.54 -6.61
N LEU A 51 10.71 1.16 -6.80
CA LEU A 51 9.69 1.26 -5.75
C LEU A 51 9.03 -0.09 -5.47
N SER A 52 8.74 -0.88 -6.51
CA SER A 52 8.24 -2.26 -6.36
C SER A 52 9.24 -3.10 -5.56
N LYS A 53 10.54 -2.99 -5.86
CA LYS A 53 11.58 -3.70 -5.12
C LYS A 53 11.63 -3.26 -3.65
N GLY A 54 11.66 -1.97 -3.36
CA GLY A 54 11.65 -1.48 -1.97
C GLY A 54 10.44 -2.00 -1.17
N ILE A 55 9.26 -2.10 -1.81
CA ILE A 55 8.06 -2.66 -1.18
C ILE A 55 8.23 -4.15 -0.83
N VAL A 56 8.87 -4.92 -1.70
CA VAL A 56 9.15 -6.36 -1.51
C VAL A 56 10.22 -6.55 -0.43
N ASP A 57 11.26 -5.71 -0.43
CA ASP A 57 12.37 -5.74 0.53
C ASP A 57 11.94 -5.25 1.93
N GLY A 58 10.70 -4.75 2.06
CA GLY A 58 10.10 -4.36 3.34
C GLY A 58 10.37 -2.92 3.75
N GLU A 59 10.86 -2.08 2.84
CA GLU A 59 11.01 -0.65 3.07
C GLU A 59 9.66 0.00 3.36
N GLN A 60 9.60 0.75 4.46
CA GLN A 60 8.34 1.30 4.96
C GLN A 60 7.98 2.65 4.32
N ASN A 61 8.98 3.49 4.05
CA ASN A 61 8.79 4.85 3.57
C ASN A 61 9.59 5.06 2.29
N GLN A 62 8.90 5.36 1.20
CA GLN A 62 9.49 5.61 -0.10
C GLN A 62 8.79 6.81 -0.75
N VAL A 63 9.51 7.57 -1.58
CA VAL A 63 9.01 8.80 -2.20
C VAL A 63 9.17 8.70 -3.72
N LEU A 64 8.05 8.79 -4.45
CA LEU A 64 8.08 8.98 -5.90
C LEU A 64 8.22 10.48 -6.22
N LEU A 65 9.43 10.90 -6.60
CA LEU A 65 9.65 12.24 -7.13
C LEU A 65 9.25 12.27 -8.61
N GLY A 66 8.17 12.97 -8.93
CA GLY A 66 7.70 13.11 -10.31
C GLY A 66 7.10 14.48 -10.58
N ALA A 67 7.50 15.10 -11.68
CA ALA A 67 6.95 16.37 -12.13
C ALA A 67 5.44 16.27 -12.44
N THR A 68 4.76 17.41 -12.57
CA THR A 68 3.35 17.43 -12.99
C THR A 68 3.25 16.93 -14.43
N GLY A 69 2.25 16.08 -14.71
CA GLY A 69 2.03 15.54 -16.05
C GLY A 69 2.84 14.28 -16.41
N THR A 70 3.73 13.79 -15.54
CA THR A 70 4.56 12.60 -15.84
C THR A 70 3.85 11.25 -15.61
N GLY A 71 2.54 11.26 -15.38
CA GLY A 71 1.76 10.03 -15.20
C GLY A 71 1.97 9.33 -13.85
N LYS A 72 2.14 10.07 -12.74
CA LYS A 72 2.32 9.48 -11.40
C LYS A 72 1.25 8.47 -11.01
N THR A 73 -0.01 8.71 -11.38
CA THR A 73 -1.10 7.75 -11.13
C THR A 73 -0.88 6.43 -11.86
N PHE A 74 -0.46 6.48 -13.13
CA PHE A 74 -0.14 5.29 -13.92
C PHE A 74 1.04 4.53 -13.31
N THR A 75 2.12 5.23 -12.94
CA THR A 75 3.26 4.64 -12.23
C THR A 75 2.81 3.89 -10.96
N MET A 76 1.97 4.53 -10.13
CA MET A 76 1.44 3.91 -8.91
C MET A 76 0.53 2.72 -9.19
N ALA A 77 -0.29 2.78 -10.23
CA ALA A 77 -1.14 1.66 -10.65
C ALA A 77 -0.31 0.44 -11.08
N LYS A 78 0.80 0.67 -11.80
CA LYS A 78 1.77 -0.39 -12.14
C LYS A 78 2.44 -1.00 -10.91
N ILE A 79 2.87 -0.19 -9.95
CA ILE A 79 3.44 -0.69 -8.69
C ILE A 79 2.42 -1.55 -7.90
N ILE A 80 1.15 -1.13 -7.85
CA ILE A 80 0.08 -1.90 -7.20
C ILE A 80 -0.17 -3.24 -7.95
N GLU A 81 -0.15 -3.21 -9.29
CA GLU A 81 -0.23 -4.40 -10.14
C GLU A 81 0.97 -5.35 -9.91
N GLU A 82 2.20 -4.86 -9.85
CA GLU A 82 3.38 -5.73 -9.66
C GLU A 82 3.43 -6.34 -8.26
N THR A 83 3.15 -5.53 -7.23
CA THR A 83 3.27 -5.97 -5.84
C THR A 83 2.08 -6.81 -5.37
N GLN A 84 0.93 -6.71 -6.05
CA GLN A 84 -0.31 -7.41 -5.70
C GLN A 84 -0.76 -7.17 -4.24
N ARG A 85 -0.42 -6.00 -3.69
CA ARG A 85 -0.77 -5.61 -2.31
C ARG A 85 -2.01 -4.72 -2.33
N PRO A 86 -3.03 -4.99 -1.50
CA PRO A 86 -4.12 -4.05 -1.30
C PRO A 86 -3.58 -2.69 -0.86
N ALA A 87 -3.98 -1.63 -1.56
CA ALA A 87 -3.48 -0.27 -1.36
C ALA A 87 -4.60 0.66 -0.89
N ILE A 88 -4.23 1.66 -0.09
CA ILE A 88 -5.09 2.79 0.28
C ILE A 88 -4.41 4.03 -0.29
N ILE A 89 -5.15 4.79 -1.09
CA ILE A 89 -4.68 6.05 -1.66
C ILE A 89 -5.35 7.18 -0.89
N LEU A 90 -4.53 8.01 -0.24
CA LEU A 90 -5.00 9.17 0.52
C LEU A 90 -4.81 10.44 -0.30
N ALA A 91 -5.87 11.20 -0.47
CA ALA A 91 -5.85 12.50 -1.14
C ALA A 91 -6.14 13.62 -0.13
N PRO A 92 -5.58 14.82 -0.30
CA PRO A 92 -5.73 15.90 0.67
C PRO A 92 -7.11 16.57 0.62
N ASN A 93 -7.92 16.30 -0.41
CA ASN A 93 -9.27 16.84 -0.54
C ASN A 93 -10.16 15.93 -1.39
N LYS A 94 -11.47 16.22 -1.35
CA LYS A 94 -12.51 15.43 -2.04
C LYS A 94 -12.40 15.48 -3.56
N THR A 95 -11.98 16.61 -4.12
CA THR A 95 -11.85 16.79 -5.57
C THR A 95 -10.76 15.88 -6.14
N LEU A 96 -9.58 15.87 -5.51
CA LEU A 96 -8.48 15.00 -5.91
C LEU A 96 -8.80 13.52 -5.63
N ALA A 97 -9.51 13.23 -4.54
CA ALA A 97 -9.99 11.88 -4.29
C ALA A 97 -10.92 11.38 -5.42
N ALA A 98 -11.84 12.23 -5.88
CA ALA A 98 -12.75 11.90 -6.98
C ALA A 98 -11.99 11.74 -8.31
N GLN A 99 -11.00 12.59 -8.59
CA GLN A 99 -10.16 12.47 -9.77
C GLN A 99 -9.38 11.15 -9.77
N LEU A 100 -8.68 10.84 -8.67
CA LEU A 100 -7.93 9.58 -8.54
C LEU A 100 -8.86 8.38 -8.66
N TYR A 101 -10.05 8.43 -8.05
CA TYR A 101 -11.04 7.37 -8.22
C TYR A 101 -11.42 7.16 -9.68
N GLY A 102 -11.62 8.24 -10.44
CA GLY A 102 -11.87 8.17 -11.88
C GLY A 102 -10.71 7.58 -12.68
N GLU A 103 -9.46 7.88 -12.29
CA GLU A 103 -8.26 7.34 -12.95
C GLU A 103 -8.01 5.85 -12.65
N PHE A 104 -8.45 5.35 -11.49
CA PHE A 104 -8.25 3.95 -11.06
C PHE A 104 -9.42 3.00 -11.38
N LYS A 105 -10.57 3.53 -11.79
CA LYS A 105 -11.78 2.76 -12.08
C LYS A 105 -11.76 2.18 -13.49
#